data_AF-A0A7Y5VC56-F1
#
_entry.id   AF-A0A7Y5VC56-F1
#
_cell.length_a   1.000
_cell.length_b   1.000
_cell.length_c   1.000
_cell.angle_alpha   90.00
_cell.angle_beta   90.00
_cell.angle_gamma   90.00
#
_symmetry.space_group_name_H-M   'P 1'
#
loop_
_entity.id
_entity.type
_entity.pdbx_description
1 polymer ?
#
loop_
_entity_poly.entity_id
_entity_poly.type
_entity_poly.pdbx_seq_one_letter_code
_entity_poly.pdbx_strand_id
1 'polypeptide(L)'
;MSEVVLSGSRPEWAREFDEVAAEIRHDAERAGSWEGTHLWVVSDHGHSPVREHEDLVRVVRSFGHHAMAHPWVYRLRPEVAVMVSGNAMAHLYLDLQSRERPWWPQLGARWRPLVDGLLERPSVDIALLPESPTRCGVVARGRGRAVVTLDRGADGRPRYSYLPCDGDPLGAGEVRNATADEAYDATVDGDYPDSIVQIAHLAGAARAGEIVLSASREWDFRARWEPIPHLSSHGALHREHMLVPLVVNHPVAGRPRRTVDVMPSALTALGVAVPPGLDGESFV
;
A
#
# COMPACT_ATOMS: atom_id res chain seq x y z
N MET A 1 -18.01 1.28 29.69
CA MET A 1 -17.62 0.43 28.56
C MET A 1 -18.87 0.16 27.76
N SER A 2 -19.04 0.85 26.64
CA SER A 2 -20.18 0.67 25.74
C SER A 2 -19.89 -0.51 24.81
N GLU A 3 -20.65 -1.58 25.00
CA GLU A 3 -20.68 -2.74 24.12
C GLU A 3 -21.19 -2.31 22.74
N VAL A 4 -20.33 -2.39 21.72
CA VAL A 4 -20.78 -2.31 20.34
C VAL A 4 -21.35 -3.67 19.99
N VAL A 5 -22.68 -3.77 20.05
CA VAL A 5 -23.41 -4.94 19.55
C VAL A 5 -23.31 -4.93 18.03
N LEU A 6 -22.43 -5.78 17.48
CA LEU A 6 -22.39 -6.06 16.05
C LEU A 6 -23.62 -6.93 15.71
N SER A 7 -24.71 -6.27 15.31
CA SER A 7 -25.93 -6.95 14.85
C SER A 7 -25.74 -7.47 13.42
N GLY A 8 -25.12 -8.65 13.32
CA GLY A 8 -25.01 -9.43 12.10
C GLY A 8 -24.46 -10.81 12.46
N SER A 9 -24.97 -11.88 11.85
CA SER A 9 -24.38 -13.21 12.06
C SER A 9 -22.90 -13.16 11.66
N ARG A 10 -21.99 -13.47 12.59
CA ARG A 10 -20.55 -13.57 12.27
C ARG A 10 -20.39 -14.53 11.08
N PRO A 11 -19.61 -14.14 10.04
CA PRO A 11 -19.28 -15.02 8.93
C PRO A 11 -18.70 -16.35 9.45
N GLU A 12 -18.94 -17.45 8.74
CA GLU A 12 -18.48 -18.79 9.13
C GLU A 12 -16.97 -18.85 9.31
N TRP A 13 -16.21 -18.28 8.36
CA TRP A 13 -14.74 -18.20 8.44
C TRP A 13 -14.23 -17.50 9.71
N ALA A 14 -14.96 -16.51 10.24
CA ALA A 14 -14.57 -15.80 11.45
C ALA A 14 -14.76 -16.66 12.70
N ARG A 15 -15.71 -17.62 12.66
CA ARG A 15 -15.90 -18.60 13.73
C ARG A 15 -14.81 -19.67 13.67
N GLU A 16 -14.53 -20.20 12.48
CA GLU A 16 -13.44 -21.15 12.30
C GLU A 16 -12.10 -20.59 12.78
N PHE A 17 -11.82 -19.32 12.47
CA PHE A 17 -10.60 -18.65 12.95
C PHE A 17 -10.56 -18.50 14.48
N ASP A 18 -11.69 -18.12 15.09
CA ASP A 18 -11.83 -18.02 16.55
C ASP A 18 -11.63 -19.39 17.24
N GLU A 19 -12.18 -20.45 16.65
CA GLU A 19 -12.01 -21.83 17.12
C GLU A 19 -10.55 -22.28 17.06
N VAL A 20 -9.82 -21.97 15.98
CA VAL A 20 -8.38 -22.28 15.89
C VAL A 20 -7.59 -21.53 16.96
N ALA A 21 -7.87 -20.25 17.19
CA ALA A 21 -7.21 -19.49 18.25
C ALA A 21 -7.51 -20.07 19.65
N ALA A 22 -8.75 -20.51 19.88
CA ALA A 22 -9.16 -21.16 21.12
C ALA A 22 -8.46 -22.51 21.31
N GLU A 23 -8.31 -23.31 20.26
CA GLU A 23 -7.60 -24.59 20.29
C GLU A 23 -6.12 -24.41 20.62
N ILE A 24 -5.43 -23.46 19.96
CA ILE A 24 -4.02 -23.13 20.24
C ILE A 24 -3.84 -22.75 21.71
N ARG A 25 -4.73 -21.89 22.23
CA ARG A 25 -4.72 -21.51 23.65
C ARG A 25 -4.92 -22.72 24.55
N HIS A 26 -5.95 -23.52 24.28
CA HIS A 26 -6.29 -24.68 25.10
C HIS A 26 -5.14 -25.68 25.17
N ASP A 27 -4.48 -25.94 24.04
CA ASP A 27 -3.32 -26.83 23.96
C ASP A 27 -2.12 -26.30 24.76
N ALA A 28 -1.82 -25.01 24.64
CA ALA A 28 -0.75 -24.37 25.40
C ALA A 28 -1.03 -24.33 26.92
N GLU A 29 -2.30 -24.14 27.33
CA GLU A 29 -2.72 -24.23 28.74
C GLU A 29 -2.56 -25.65 29.27
N ARG A 30 -3.00 -26.68 28.53
CA ARG A 30 -2.81 -28.09 28.92
C ARG A 30 -1.33 -28.48 29.03
N ALA A 31 -0.48 -27.91 28.18
CA ALA A 31 0.97 -28.12 28.22
C ALA A 31 1.68 -27.31 29.32
N GLY A 32 0.98 -26.41 30.01
CA GLY A 32 1.56 -25.52 31.02
C GLY A 32 2.50 -24.45 30.44
N SER A 33 2.42 -24.18 29.13
CA SER A 33 3.30 -23.25 28.42
C SER A 33 2.61 -21.94 28.02
N TRP A 34 1.31 -21.77 28.32
CA TRP A 34 0.53 -20.61 27.89
C TRP A 34 1.14 -19.26 28.28
N GLU A 35 1.58 -19.11 29.54
CA GLU A 35 2.17 -17.86 30.03
C GLU A 35 3.45 -17.46 29.26
N GLY A 36 4.20 -18.45 28.73
CA GLY A 36 5.38 -18.22 27.89
C GLY A 36 5.09 -18.21 26.39
N THR A 37 3.83 -18.37 25.97
CA THR A 37 3.42 -18.45 24.57
C THR A 37 2.94 -17.09 24.09
N HIS A 38 3.51 -16.61 22.98
CA HIS A 38 3.01 -15.43 22.26
C HIS A 38 2.15 -15.87 21.07
N LEU A 39 0.85 -15.52 21.10
CA LEU A 39 -0.11 -15.75 20.01
C LEU A 39 -0.49 -14.42 19.37
N TRP A 40 -0.04 -14.22 18.13
CA TRP A 40 -0.23 -12.97 17.39
C TRP A 40 -1.03 -13.24 16.12
N VAL A 41 -2.10 -12.48 15.91
CA VAL A 41 -2.93 -12.54 14.73
C VAL A 41 -2.80 -11.23 13.97
N VAL A 42 -2.39 -11.32 12.71
CA VAL A 42 -2.15 -10.17 11.82
C VAL A 42 -2.65 -10.50 10.41
N SER A 43 -2.94 -9.48 9.62
CA SER A 43 -3.21 -9.61 8.18
C SER A 43 -2.09 -8.94 7.37
N ASP A 44 -1.81 -9.45 6.18
CA ASP A 44 -0.87 -8.85 5.23
C ASP A 44 -1.43 -7.59 4.58
N HIS A 45 -2.75 -7.56 4.36
CA HIS A 45 -3.51 -6.40 3.92
C HIS A 45 -4.98 -6.51 4.32
N GLY A 46 -5.72 -5.41 4.19
CA GLY A 46 -7.18 -5.42 4.23
C GLY A 46 -7.78 -5.68 2.84
N HIS A 47 -9.10 -5.54 2.71
CA HIS A 47 -9.79 -5.72 1.44
C HIS A 47 -11.07 -4.86 1.37
N SER A 48 -11.53 -4.56 0.15
CA SER A 48 -12.82 -3.92 -0.08
C SER A 48 -13.59 -4.59 -1.23
N PRO A 49 -14.94 -4.48 -1.26
CA PRO A 49 -15.75 -5.04 -2.33
C PRO A 49 -15.38 -4.46 -3.70
N VAL A 50 -15.52 -5.26 -4.75
CA VAL A 50 -15.37 -4.82 -6.15
C VAL A 50 -16.73 -4.83 -6.83
N ARG A 51 -17.02 -3.78 -7.59
CA ARG A 51 -18.23 -3.64 -8.40
C ARG A 51 -17.92 -3.41 -9.87
N GLU A 52 -16.79 -2.79 -10.16
CA GLU A 52 -16.40 -2.36 -11.50
C GLU A 52 -14.98 -2.83 -11.81
N HIS A 53 -14.69 -3.12 -13.08
CA HIS A 53 -13.37 -3.55 -13.52
C HIS A 53 -12.91 -2.71 -14.70
N GLU A 54 -11.65 -2.28 -14.70
CA GLU A 54 -11.03 -1.52 -15.78
C GLU A 54 -9.90 -2.32 -16.45
N ASP A 55 -9.91 -2.38 -17.77
CA ASP A 55 -8.82 -2.97 -18.55
C ASP A 55 -7.79 -1.88 -18.88
N LEU A 56 -6.82 -1.66 -17.98
CA LEU A 56 -5.78 -0.65 -18.18
C LEU A 56 -4.98 -0.85 -19.47
N VAL A 57 -4.82 -2.08 -19.96
CA VAL A 57 -4.15 -2.36 -21.24
C VAL A 57 -4.97 -1.80 -22.40
N ARG A 58 -6.30 -1.94 -22.36
CA ARG A 58 -7.21 -1.34 -23.34
C ARG A 58 -7.18 0.19 -23.25
N VAL A 59 -7.15 0.76 -22.04
CA VAL A 59 -7.04 2.21 -21.85
C VAL A 59 -5.76 2.71 -22.50
N VAL A 60 -4.59 2.16 -22.15
CA VAL A 60 -3.29 2.57 -22.74
C VAL A 60 -3.30 2.45 -24.27
N ARG A 61 -3.89 1.39 -24.83
CA ARG A 61 -4.04 1.23 -26.29
C ARG A 61 -4.94 2.28 -26.93
N SER A 62 -5.97 2.76 -26.23
CA SER A 62 -6.85 3.82 -26.74
C SER A 62 -6.13 5.16 -26.89
N PHE A 63 -5.02 5.37 -26.17
CA PHE A 63 -4.09 6.49 -26.34
C PHE A 63 -3.03 6.23 -27.43
N GLY A 64 -3.14 5.13 -28.19
CA GLY A 64 -2.27 4.81 -29.31
C GLY A 64 -0.99 4.05 -28.95
N HIS A 65 -0.81 3.64 -27.69
CA HIS A 65 0.42 2.98 -27.23
C HIS A 65 0.35 1.45 -27.28
N HIS A 66 1.50 0.83 -27.58
CA HIS A 66 1.63 -0.62 -27.53
C HIS A 66 1.88 -1.13 -26.10
N ALA A 67 0.83 -1.56 -25.41
CA ALA A 67 0.91 -2.13 -24.06
C ALA A 67 1.12 -3.66 -23.99
N MET A 68 2.05 -4.14 -23.16
CA MET A 68 2.15 -5.55 -22.74
C MET A 68 1.69 -5.73 -21.28
N ALA A 69 1.21 -6.92 -20.93
CA ALA A 69 0.76 -7.25 -19.57
C ALA A 69 0.78 -8.77 -19.36
N HIS A 70 0.79 -9.22 -18.12
CA HIS A 70 0.60 -10.62 -17.77
C HIS A 70 -0.77 -11.15 -18.25
N PRO A 71 -0.90 -12.43 -18.70
CA PRO A 71 0.17 -13.45 -18.84
C PRO A 71 0.97 -13.33 -20.14
N TRP A 72 0.56 -12.46 -21.07
CA TRP A 72 1.14 -12.35 -22.40
C TRP A 72 2.25 -11.29 -22.46
N VAL A 73 3.43 -11.66 -21.99
CA VAL A 73 4.60 -10.76 -21.96
C VAL A 73 5.33 -10.65 -23.30
N TYR A 74 5.03 -11.53 -24.26
CA TYR A 74 5.61 -11.46 -25.61
C TYR A 74 4.75 -10.57 -26.52
N ARG A 75 5.19 -9.33 -26.71
CA ARG A 75 4.61 -8.40 -27.69
C ARG A 75 5.70 -7.80 -28.56
N LEU A 76 5.41 -7.57 -29.84
CA LEU A 76 6.32 -6.85 -30.72
C LEU A 76 6.35 -5.37 -30.32
N ARG A 77 7.55 -4.85 -30.04
CA ARG A 77 7.85 -3.43 -29.74
C ARG A 77 6.88 -2.79 -28.73
N PRO A 78 6.75 -3.34 -27.51
CA PRO A 78 5.91 -2.72 -26.49
C PRO A 78 6.56 -1.40 -26.03
N GLU A 79 5.72 -0.39 -25.83
CA GLU A 79 6.13 0.91 -25.29
C GLU A 79 5.83 1.03 -23.79
N VAL A 80 4.81 0.30 -23.32
CA VAL A 80 4.33 0.31 -21.94
C VAL A 80 4.14 -1.12 -21.45
N ALA A 81 4.60 -1.43 -20.26
CA ALA A 81 4.24 -2.67 -19.57
C ALA A 81 3.31 -2.34 -18.41
N VAL A 82 2.11 -2.92 -18.42
CA VAL A 82 1.08 -2.72 -17.38
C VAL A 82 1.11 -3.92 -16.45
N MET A 83 1.48 -3.70 -15.19
CA MET A 83 1.57 -4.75 -14.17
C MET A 83 0.68 -4.40 -12.98
N VAL A 84 -0.38 -5.17 -12.80
CA VAL A 84 -1.35 -4.99 -11.71
C VAL A 84 -0.91 -5.77 -10.48
N SER A 85 -0.85 -5.08 -9.34
CA SER A 85 -0.48 -5.57 -8.01
C SER A 85 -1.66 -5.45 -7.05
N GLY A 86 -2.01 -6.52 -6.35
CA GLY A 86 -3.17 -6.55 -5.43
C GLY A 86 -4.53 -6.25 -6.08
N ASN A 87 -4.59 -6.17 -7.40
CA ASN A 87 -5.74 -5.80 -8.24
C ASN A 87 -6.15 -4.31 -8.20
N ALA A 88 -5.99 -3.59 -7.09
CA ALA A 88 -6.30 -2.15 -7.02
C ALA A 88 -5.05 -1.22 -7.05
N MET A 89 -3.86 -1.75 -7.32
CA MET A 89 -2.66 -0.97 -7.63
C MET A 89 -2.10 -1.40 -8.99
N ALA A 90 -1.63 -0.46 -9.80
CA ALA A 90 -0.98 -0.78 -11.07
C ALA A 90 0.32 -0.01 -11.26
N HIS A 91 1.37 -0.71 -11.69
CA HIS A 91 2.61 -0.13 -12.13
C HIS A 91 2.67 -0.16 -13.66
N LEU A 92 2.87 1.02 -14.25
CA LEU A 92 3.12 1.19 -15.67
C LEU A 92 4.62 1.46 -15.83
N TYR A 93 5.30 0.52 -16.47
CA TYR A 93 6.69 0.66 -16.84
C TYR A 93 6.80 1.24 -18.24
N LEU A 94 7.67 2.21 -18.40
CA LEU A 94 7.92 2.96 -19.62
C LEU A 94 9.37 2.72 -20.07
N ASP A 95 9.68 3.12 -21.30
CA ASP A 95 11.03 2.99 -21.87
C ASP A 95 11.66 1.60 -21.68
N LEU A 96 10.89 0.56 -22.04
CA LEU A 96 11.19 -0.85 -21.75
C LEU A 96 12.51 -1.39 -22.32
N GLN A 97 13.21 -0.60 -23.14
CA GLN A 97 14.53 -0.96 -23.69
C GLN A 97 15.67 -0.49 -22.78
N SER A 98 15.42 0.49 -21.90
CA SER A 98 16.41 0.97 -20.95
C SER A 98 16.58 -0.01 -19.79
N ARG A 99 17.82 -0.23 -19.36
CA ARG A 99 18.15 -0.97 -18.13
C ARG A 99 18.25 -0.07 -16.91
N GLU A 100 18.30 1.24 -17.14
CA GLU A 100 18.26 2.26 -16.11
C GLU A 100 16.86 2.86 -16.06
N ARG A 101 16.32 2.97 -14.85
CA ARG A 101 15.00 3.53 -14.64
C ARG A 101 15.00 5.03 -14.96
N PRO A 102 14.21 5.51 -15.93
CA PRO A 102 14.00 6.94 -16.11
C PRO A 102 13.08 7.49 -15.03
N TRP A 103 13.21 8.77 -14.72
CA TRP A 103 12.35 9.45 -13.74
C TRP A 103 11.33 10.35 -14.41
N TRP A 104 10.23 10.65 -13.72
CA TRP A 104 9.12 11.39 -14.29
C TRP A 104 9.48 12.72 -14.98
N PRO A 105 10.43 13.55 -14.48
CA PRO A 105 10.85 14.76 -15.18
C PRO A 105 11.38 14.53 -16.61
N GLN A 106 11.98 13.37 -16.89
CA GLN A 106 12.49 12.99 -18.21
C GLN A 106 11.38 12.44 -19.12
N LEU A 107 10.31 11.92 -18.53
CA LEU A 107 9.22 11.22 -19.22
C LEU A 107 8.02 12.12 -19.50
N GLY A 108 7.81 13.14 -18.67
CA GLY A 108 6.59 13.93 -18.64
C GLY A 108 6.21 14.55 -19.98
N ALA A 109 7.19 15.00 -20.78
CA ALA A 109 6.90 15.59 -22.09
C ALA A 109 6.16 14.65 -23.04
N ARG A 110 6.49 13.35 -23.03
CA ARG A 110 5.84 12.33 -23.87
C ARG A 110 4.60 11.74 -23.20
N TRP A 111 4.68 11.48 -21.91
CA TRP A 111 3.73 10.62 -21.20
C TRP A 111 2.65 11.36 -20.41
N ARG A 112 2.73 12.70 -20.30
CA ARG A 112 1.68 13.50 -19.64
C ARG A 112 0.28 13.24 -20.20
N PRO A 113 0.04 13.20 -21.53
CA PRO A 113 -1.32 12.98 -22.04
C PRO A 113 -1.92 11.64 -21.59
N LEU A 114 -1.09 10.59 -21.44
CA LEU A 114 -1.53 9.30 -20.92
C LEU A 114 -1.91 9.41 -19.43
N VAL A 115 -1.09 10.09 -18.61
CA VAL A 115 -1.40 10.29 -17.18
C VAL A 115 -2.67 11.11 -16.99
N ASP A 116 -2.83 12.21 -17.73
CA ASP A 116 -4.03 13.04 -17.66
C ASP A 116 -5.27 12.22 -18.05
N GLY A 117 -5.15 11.44 -19.13
CA GLY A 117 -6.22 10.56 -19.59
C GLY A 117 -6.55 9.40 -18.63
N LEU A 118 -5.55 8.86 -17.92
CA LEU A 118 -5.74 7.87 -16.86
C LEU A 118 -6.43 8.48 -15.64
N LEU A 119 -6.05 9.69 -15.23
CA LEU A 119 -6.67 10.40 -14.12
C LEU A 119 -8.14 10.76 -14.39
N GLU A 120 -8.54 10.94 -15.66
CA GLU A 120 -9.94 11.13 -16.03
C GLU A 120 -10.78 9.82 -15.96
N ARG A 121 -10.15 8.65 -15.76
CA ARG A 121 -10.90 7.40 -15.58
C ARG A 121 -11.53 7.37 -14.19
N PRO A 122 -12.82 6.97 -14.06
CA PRO A 122 -13.45 6.80 -12.75
C PRO A 122 -12.80 5.69 -11.90
N SER A 123 -12.00 4.83 -12.53
CA SER A 123 -11.27 3.75 -11.87
C SER A 123 -9.98 4.20 -11.18
N VAL A 124 -9.47 5.40 -11.47
CA VAL A 124 -8.18 5.89 -10.95
C VAL A 124 -8.44 6.98 -9.94
N ASP A 125 -7.92 6.79 -8.73
CA ASP A 125 -8.04 7.79 -7.67
C ASP A 125 -6.80 8.66 -7.55
N ILE A 126 -5.63 8.02 -7.43
CA ILE A 126 -4.33 8.68 -7.30
C ILE A 126 -3.36 8.13 -8.35
N ALA A 127 -2.63 9.03 -8.99
CA ALA A 127 -1.41 8.71 -9.73
C ALA A 127 -0.19 9.16 -8.92
N LEU A 128 0.76 8.24 -8.73
CA LEU A 128 2.09 8.51 -8.20
C LEU A 128 3.08 8.56 -9.36
N LEU A 129 3.91 9.58 -9.37
CA LEU A 129 4.84 9.91 -10.44
C LEU A 129 6.24 10.06 -9.81
N PRO A 130 7.00 8.97 -9.66
CA PRO A 130 8.33 9.01 -9.06
C PRO A 130 9.27 9.96 -9.83
N GLU A 131 9.81 10.95 -9.12
CA GLU A 131 10.64 12.01 -9.68
C GLU A 131 12.14 11.80 -9.40
N SER A 132 12.48 11.03 -8.37
CA SER A 132 13.82 10.56 -8.02
C SER A 132 13.70 9.38 -7.02
N PRO A 133 14.81 8.76 -6.57
CA PRO A 133 14.77 7.75 -5.51
C PRO A 133 14.15 8.21 -4.17
N THR A 134 14.04 9.52 -3.97
CA THR A 134 13.60 10.12 -2.70
C THR A 134 12.45 11.11 -2.88
N ARG A 135 11.86 11.20 -4.08
CA ARG A 135 10.82 12.19 -4.37
C ARG A 135 9.76 11.65 -5.30
N CYS A 136 8.51 11.88 -4.96
CA CYS A 136 7.35 11.43 -5.73
C CYS A 136 6.30 12.53 -5.85
N GLY A 137 5.83 12.78 -7.07
CA GLY A 137 4.62 13.57 -7.31
C GLY A 137 3.39 12.73 -7.02
N VAL A 138 2.42 13.29 -6.31
CA VAL A 138 1.12 12.68 -6.02
C VAL A 138 0.06 13.53 -6.68
N VAL A 139 -0.78 12.96 -7.54
CA VAL A 139 -1.80 13.69 -8.30
C VAL A 139 -3.12 12.95 -8.19
N ALA A 140 -4.19 13.68 -7.91
CA ALA A 140 -5.54 13.13 -7.93
C ALA A 140 -6.51 14.06 -8.66
N ARG A 141 -7.47 13.47 -9.36
CA ARG A 141 -8.46 14.22 -10.13
C ARG A 141 -9.28 15.12 -9.21
N GLY A 142 -9.32 16.41 -9.52
CA GLY A 142 -10.08 17.41 -8.75
C GLY A 142 -9.53 17.73 -7.34
N ARG A 143 -8.47 17.05 -6.89
CA ARG A 143 -7.83 17.27 -5.58
C ARG A 143 -6.43 17.86 -5.68
N GLY A 144 -5.95 18.09 -6.90
CA GLY A 144 -4.68 18.75 -7.20
C GLY A 144 -3.46 17.83 -7.04
N ARG A 145 -2.30 18.47 -6.90
CA ARG A 145 -0.99 17.83 -6.81
C ARG A 145 -0.32 18.17 -5.49
N ALA A 146 0.41 17.20 -4.98
CA ALA A 146 1.38 17.37 -3.90
C ALA A 146 2.67 16.59 -4.20
N VAL A 147 3.65 16.71 -3.31
CA VAL A 147 4.94 16.02 -3.41
C VAL A 147 5.24 15.35 -2.09
N VAL A 148 5.64 14.07 -2.16
CA VAL A 148 6.24 13.34 -1.03
C VAL A 148 7.77 13.34 -1.19
N THR A 149 8.51 13.63 -0.11
CA THR A 149 9.97 13.51 -0.07
C THR A 149 10.46 12.63 1.09
N LEU A 150 11.57 11.95 0.85
CA LEU A 150 12.32 11.14 1.81
C LEU A 150 13.74 11.68 1.96
N ASP A 151 13.99 12.39 3.05
CA ASP A 151 15.28 12.98 3.35
C ASP A 151 15.97 12.24 4.50
N ARG A 152 17.26 12.51 4.70
CA ARG A 152 17.98 12.08 5.90
C ARG A 152 18.03 13.24 6.89
N GLY A 153 17.53 13.01 8.10
CA GLY A 153 17.62 13.95 9.21
C GLY A 153 19.06 14.14 9.70
N ALA A 154 19.26 15.14 10.55
CA ALA A 154 20.56 15.43 11.16
C ALA A 154 21.09 14.27 12.04
N ASP A 155 20.18 13.43 12.53
CA ASP A 155 20.45 12.19 13.28
C ASP A 155 20.71 10.99 12.35
N GLY A 156 20.75 11.20 11.04
CA GLY A 156 20.94 10.16 10.03
C GLY A 156 19.69 9.30 9.76
N ARG A 157 18.58 9.54 10.46
CA ARG A 157 17.33 8.78 10.33
C ARG A 157 16.48 9.31 9.17
N PRO A 158 15.60 8.49 8.58
CA PRO A 158 14.65 8.95 7.58
C PRO A 158 13.75 10.08 8.10
N ARG A 159 13.47 11.05 7.22
CA ARG A 159 12.54 12.14 7.45
C ARG A 159 11.62 12.29 6.26
N TYR A 160 10.33 12.40 6.53
CA TYR A 160 9.28 12.40 5.53
C TYR A 160 8.64 13.77 5.45
N SER A 161 8.39 14.25 4.23
CA SER A 161 7.59 15.45 4.02
C SER A 161 6.51 15.19 2.97
N TYR A 162 5.37 15.86 3.14
CA TYR A 162 4.29 15.92 2.18
C TYR A 162 3.87 17.38 2.00
N LEU A 163 4.07 17.89 0.78
CA LEU A 163 3.90 19.29 0.44
C LEU A 163 2.83 19.44 -0.65
N PRO A 164 1.61 19.87 -0.28
CA PRO A 164 0.60 20.34 -1.23
C PRO A 164 1.17 21.39 -2.19
N CYS A 165 0.88 21.29 -3.49
CA CYS A 165 1.32 22.26 -4.50
C CYS A 165 0.18 23.18 -4.91
N ASP A 166 -0.85 22.61 -5.54
CA ASP A 166 -2.07 23.29 -6.01
C ASP A 166 -3.34 22.58 -5.51
N GLY A 167 -3.17 21.58 -4.64
CA GLY A 167 -4.21 20.91 -3.89
C GLY A 167 -3.63 19.86 -2.94
N ASP A 168 -4.52 19.14 -2.25
CA ASP A 168 -4.18 18.13 -1.24
C ASP A 168 -4.78 16.77 -1.62
N PRO A 169 -4.12 16.00 -2.50
CA PRO A 169 -4.58 14.69 -2.94
C PRO A 169 -4.57 13.61 -1.84
N LEU A 170 -4.01 13.84 -0.66
CA LEU A 170 -4.07 12.87 0.45
C LEU A 170 -5.00 13.34 1.59
N GLY A 171 -5.41 14.62 1.57
CA GLY A 171 -6.20 15.22 2.66
C GLY A 171 -5.43 15.32 3.98
N ALA A 172 -4.10 15.25 3.94
CA ALA A 172 -3.24 15.17 5.11
C ALA A 172 -2.78 16.55 5.62
N GLY A 173 -3.06 17.62 4.87
CA GLY A 173 -2.44 18.91 5.09
C GLY A 173 -0.93 18.86 4.82
N GLU A 174 -0.22 19.93 5.19
CA GLU A 174 1.23 19.97 5.04
C GLU A 174 1.94 19.21 6.18
N VAL A 175 2.87 18.32 5.82
CA VAL A 175 3.74 17.60 6.76
C VAL A 175 5.20 17.87 6.39
N ARG A 176 6.02 18.30 7.34
CA ARG A 176 7.42 18.66 7.08
C ARG A 176 8.36 17.97 8.04
N ASN A 177 9.41 17.34 7.49
CA ASN A 177 10.53 16.78 8.25
C ASN A 177 10.07 15.89 9.41
N ALA A 178 9.01 15.10 9.18
CA ALA A 178 8.42 14.22 10.16
C ALA A 178 9.21 12.92 10.26
N THR A 179 9.23 12.32 11.44
CA THR A 179 9.54 10.91 11.64
C THR A 179 8.49 10.03 10.95
N ALA A 180 8.76 8.73 10.82
CA ALA A 180 7.77 7.79 10.28
C ALA A 180 6.48 7.83 11.13
N ASP A 181 6.60 7.85 12.45
CA ASP A 181 5.46 7.83 13.37
C ASP A 181 4.62 9.11 13.31
N GLU A 182 5.27 10.27 13.24
CA GLU A 182 4.55 11.54 13.05
C GLU A 182 3.82 11.58 11.69
N ALA A 183 4.43 11.04 10.62
CA ALA A 183 3.77 10.94 9.32
C ALA A 183 2.59 9.95 9.31
N TYR A 184 2.69 8.86 10.08
CA TYR A 184 1.57 7.96 10.33
C TYR A 184 0.46 8.67 11.10
N ASP A 185 0.78 9.31 12.22
CA ASP A 185 -0.20 9.97 13.07
C ASP A 185 -0.90 11.12 12.32
N ALA A 186 -0.23 11.76 11.35
CA ALA A 186 -0.83 12.76 10.47
C ALA A 186 -1.83 12.21 9.43
N THR A 187 -1.76 10.91 9.10
CA THR A 187 -2.54 10.30 8.02
C THR A 187 -3.51 9.20 8.48
N VAL A 188 -3.29 8.65 9.68
CA VAL A 188 -4.01 7.47 10.19
C VAL A 188 -5.51 7.67 10.28
N ASP A 189 -6.01 8.88 10.52
CA ASP A 189 -7.46 9.15 10.60
C ASP A 189 -8.09 9.52 9.25
N GLY A 190 -7.25 9.69 8.22
CA GLY A 190 -7.68 10.00 6.87
C GLY A 190 -8.02 8.78 6.02
N ASP A 191 -8.20 9.05 4.73
CA ASP A 191 -8.57 8.04 3.74
C ASP A 191 -7.38 7.19 3.28
N TYR A 192 -6.16 7.72 3.43
CA TYR A 192 -4.91 7.10 3.00
C TYR A 192 -3.94 6.96 4.20
N PRO A 193 -4.22 6.05 5.15
CA PRO A 193 -3.40 5.91 6.34
C PRO A 193 -1.98 5.47 5.97
N ASP A 194 -0.99 6.05 6.64
CA ASP A 194 0.44 5.83 6.43
C ASP A 194 0.98 6.17 5.03
N SER A 195 0.17 6.81 4.17
CA SER A 195 0.47 6.93 2.75
C SER A 195 1.76 7.71 2.47
N ILE A 196 2.14 8.67 3.31
CA ILE A 196 3.37 9.46 3.12
C ILE A 196 4.60 8.53 3.16
N VAL A 197 4.68 7.64 4.15
CA VAL A 197 5.79 6.69 4.29
C VAL A 197 5.75 5.66 3.17
N GLN A 198 4.56 5.12 2.87
CA GLN A 198 4.39 4.11 1.84
C GLN A 198 4.78 4.63 0.44
N ILE A 199 4.33 5.84 0.08
CA ILE A 199 4.66 6.48 -1.20
C ILE A 199 6.16 6.77 -1.29
N ALA A 200 6.77 7.28 -0.21
CA ALA A 200 8.20 7.58 -0.16
C ALA A 200 9.06 6.34 -0.50
N HIS A 201 8.77 5.20 0.14
CA HIS A 201 9.48 3.95 -0.11
C HIS A 201 9.15 3.33 -1.47
N LEU A 202 7.87 3.37 -1.88
CA LEU A 202 7.46 2.84 -3.18
C LEU A 202 8.13 3.60 -4.33
N ALA A 203 8.23 4.92 -4.25
CA ALA A 203 8.86 5.74 -5.27
C ALA A 203 10.34 5.38 -5.47
N GLY A 204 11.07 5.14 -4.38
CA GLY A 204 12.48 4.74 -4.39
C GLY A 204 12.73 3.28 -4.75
N ALA A 205 11.71 2.42 -4.72
CA ALA A 205 11.88 1.00 -4.97
C ALA A 205 12.36 0.71 -6.41
N ALA A 206 13.39 -0.13 -6.54
CA ALA A 206 14.00 -0.47 -7.83
C ALA A 206 13.03 -1.15 -8.83
N ARG A 207 11.92 -1.71 -8.32
CA ARG A 207 10.90 -2.41 -9.11
C ARG A 207 9.61 -1.61 -9.26
N ALA A 208 9.51 -0.39 -8.76
CA ALA A 208 8.34 0.45 -9.02
C ALA A 208 8.34 0.96 -10.46
N GLY A 209 7.17 0.96 -11.10
CA GLY A 209 6.95 1.61 -12.40
C GLY A 209 7.10 3.14 -12.35
N GLU A 210 7.12 3.75 -13.53
CA GLU A 210 7.29 5.20 -13.70
C GLU A 210 5.97 5.97 -13.53
N ILE A 211 4.84 5.27 -13.72
CA ILE A 211 3.51 5.71 -13.32
C ILE A 211 2.93 4.62 -12.43
N VAL A 212 2.50 4.98 -11.23
CA VAL A 212 1.82 4.06 -10.32
C VAL A 212 0.42 4.56 -10.07
N LEU A 213 -0.58 3.71 -10.21
CA LEU A 213 -1.98 4.06 -10.07
C LEU A 213 -2.57 3.34 -8.86
N SER A 214 -3.17 4.10 -7.96
CA SER A 214 -4.08 3.57 -6.94
C SER A 214 -5.51 3.68 -7.46
N ALA A 215 -6.24 2.57 -7.47
CA ALA A 215 -7.62 2.55 -7.93
C ALA A 215 -8.53 3.30 -6.95
N SER A 216 -9.64 3.81 -7.48
CA SER A 216 -10.77 4.24 -6.67
C SER A 216 -11.43 3.05 -5.97
N ARG A 217 -12.15 3.31 -4.87
CA ARG A 217 -12.96 2.29 -4.20
C ARG A 217 -13.90 1.59 -5.17
N GLU A 218 -14.12 0.31 -4.93
CA GLU A 218 -15.00 -0.57 -5.72
C GLU A 218 -14.50 -0.89 -7.14
N TRP A 219 -13.29 -0.43 -7.51
CA TRP A 219 -12.66 -0.72 -8.78
C TRP A 219 -11.52 -1.73 -8.67
N ASP A 220 -11.38 -2.51 -9.75
CA ASP A 220 -10.32 -3.48 -9.96
C ASP A 220 -9.66 -3.25 -11.34
N PHE A 221 -8.32 -3.23 -11.42
CA PHE A 221 -7.59 -3.06 -12.68
C PHE A 221 -7.39 -4.36 -13.48
N ARG A 222 -7.89 -5.50 -12.99
CA ARG A 222 -7.87 -6.81 -13.65
C ARG A 222 -9.23 -7.15 -14.25
N ALA A 223 -9.55 -6.54 -15.38
CA ALA A 223 -10.77 -6.86 -16.13
C ALA A 223 -10.68 -8.08 -17.07
N ARG A 224 -9.48 -8.60 -17.38
CA ARG A 224 -9.28 -9.72 -18.32
C ARG A 224 -8.38 -10.81 -17.73
N TRP A 225 -8.52 -12.01 -18.27
CA TRP A 225 -7.70 -13.20 -17.98
C TRP A 225 -7.94 -13.85 -16.62
N GLU A 226 -9.03 -13.46 -15.96
CA GLU A 226 -9.56 -14.04 -14.72
C GLU A 226 -10.80 -14.88 -15.10
N PRO A 227 -10.83 -16.20 -14.86
CA PRO A 227 -11.99 -17.04 -15.18
C PRO A 227 -13.19 -16.76 -14.27
N ILE A 228 -12.96 -16.13 -13.12
CA ILE A 228 -13.97 -15.76 -12.12
C ILE A 228 -13.76 -14.27 -11.81
N PRO A 229 -14.79 -13.41 -11.94
CA PRO A 229 -14.67 -12.01 -11.56
C PRO A 229 -14.32 -11.86 -10.08
N HIS A 230 -13.39 -10.97 -9.77
CA HIS A 230 -13.11 -10.62 -8.39
C HIS A 230 -14.26 -9.82 -7.81
N LEU A 231 -14.76 -10.26 -6.65
CA LEU A 231 -15.79 -9.54 -5.89
C LEU A 231 -15.19 -8.74 -4.72
N SER A 232 -13.86 -8.82 -4.56
CA SER A 232 -13.08 -8.11 -3.54
C SER A 232 -11.67 -7.87 -4.07
N SER A 233 -11.06 -6.76 -3.66
CA SER A 233 -9.73 -6.33 -4.10
C SER A 233 -8.92 -5.74 -2.93
N HIS A 234 -7.64 -5.47 -3.16
CA HIS A 234 -6.70 -4.90 -2.21
C HIS A 234 -5.60 -4.08 -2.91
N GLY A 235 -4.61 -3.58 -2.17
CA GLY A 235 -3.41 -2.94 -2.75
C GLY A 235 -3.52 -1.44 -3.09
N ALA A 236 -4.72 -0.86 -3.23
CA ALA A 236 -4.88 0.61 -3.27
C ALA A 236 -4.47 1.26 -1.93
N LEU A 237 -4.19 2.56 -1.94
CA LEU A 237 -3.81 3.34 -0.75
C LEU A 237 -4.96 3.57 0.25
N HIS A 238 -6.18 3.18 -0.10
CA HIS A 238 -7.35 3.38 0.73
C HIS A 238 -7.27 2.62 2.06
N ARG A 239 -7.87 3.22 3.10
CA ARG A 239 -7.91 2.71 4.47
C ARG A 239 -8.26 1.23 4.58
N GLU A 240 -9.25 0.77 3.83
CA GLU A 240 -9.75 -0.61 3.84
C GLU A 240 -8.69 -1.62 3.41
N HIS A 241 -7.66 -1.20 2.67
CA HIS A 241 -6.57 -2.05 2.22
C HIS A 241 -5.32 -1.90 3.09
N MET A 242 -5.10 -0.69 3.62
CA MET A 242 -3.91 -0.34 4.38
C MET A 242 -3.98 -0.68 5.87
N LEU A 243 -5.17 -0.66 6.47
CA LEU A 243 -5.34 -1.03 7.87
C LEU A 243 -5.61 -2.52 8.02
N VAL A 244 -4.87 -3.12 8.95
CA VAL A 244 -4.96 -4.54 9.27
C VAL A 244 -5.14 -4.74 10.76
N PRO A 245 -5.82 -5.82 11.20
CA PRO A 245 -5.91 -6.14 12.61
C PRO A 245 -4.54 -6.55 13.14
N LEU A 246 -4.31 -6.24 14.42
CA LEU A 246 -3.29 -6.88 15.25
C LEU A 246 -3.95 -7.28 16.57
N VAL A 247 -4.00 -8.58 16.83
CA VAL A 247 -4.48 -9.13 18.10
C VAL A 247 -3.34 -9.90 18.74
N VAL A 248 -3.07 -9.61 20.01
CA VAL A 248 -2.00 -10.24 20.79
C VAL A 248 -2.53 -10.69 22.14
N ASN A 249 -2.00 -11.78 22.67
CA ASN A 249 -2.38 -12.33 23.97
C ASN A 249 -1.58 -11.76 25.16
N HIS A 250 -0.57 -10.92 24.88
CA HIS A 250 0.26 -10.25 25.89
C HIS A 250 0.13 -8.73 25.80
N PRO A 251 0.33 -8.00 26.93
CA PRO A 251 0.34 -6.54 26.91
C PRO A 251 1.38 -5.98 25.94
N VAL A 252 1.04 -4.86 25.31
CA VAL A 252 1.97 -4.08 24.47
C VAL A 252 2.48 -2.86 25.25
N ALA A 253 3.75 -2.50 25.04
CA ALA A 253 4.40 -1.34 25.63
C ALA A 253 4.18 -0.05 24.82
N GLY A 254 3.85 -0.16 23.52
CA GLY A 254 3.63 0.97 22.63
C GLY A 254 2.44 0.76 21.68
N ARG A 255 2.02 1.81 20.97
CA ARG A 255 1.00 1.71 19.91
C ARG A 255 1.65 1.10 18.66
N PRO A 256 1.24 -0.10 18.21
CA PRO A 256 1.71 -0.66 16.95
C PRO A 256 1.20 0.23 15.79
N ARG A 257 2.06 0.55 14.83
CA ARG A 257 1.70 1.43 13.71
C ARG A 257 1.77 0.73 12.36
N ARG A 258 2.72 -0.18 12.17
CA ARG A 258 2.94 -0.86 10.89
C ARG A 258 3.21 -2.34 11.07
N THR A 259 2.92 -3.13 10.05
CA THR A 259 3.21 -4.57 10.04
C THR A 259 4.72 -4.87 10.11
N VAL A 260 5.58 -3.94 9.69
CA VAL A 260 7.04 -4.06 9.87
C VAL A 260 7.48 -4.06 11.34
N ASP A 261 6.63 -3.59 12.26
CA ASP A 261 6.88 -3.62 13.70
C ASP A 261 6.78 -5.05 14.28
N VAL A 262 6.14 -5.98 13.56
CA VAL A 262 5.96 -7.38 14.01
C VAL A 262 7.30 -8.09 14.20
N MET A 263 8.24 -7.96 13.25
CA MET A 263 9.54 -8.64 13.33
C MET A 263 10.39 -8.19 14.54
N PRO A 264 10.69 -6.89 14.74
CA PRO A 264 11.45 -6.46 15.90
C PRO A 264 10.73 -6.79 17.21
N SER A 265 9.39 -6.68 17.23
CA SER A 265 8.58 -7.07 18.39
C SER A 265 8.74 -8.56 18.73
N ALA A 266 8.70 -9.44 17.73
CA ALA A 266 8.83 -10.88 17.95
C ALA A 266 10.22 -11.25 18.45
N LEU A 267 11.27 -10.61 17.91
CA LEU A 267 12.64 -10.79 18.40
C LEU A 267 12.77 -10.36 19.86
N THR A 268 12.23 -9.20 20.24
CA THR A 268 12.20 -8.71 21.61
C THR A 268 11.49 -9.70 22.55
N ALA A 269 10.30 -10.18 22.16
CA ALA A 269 9.52 -11.15 22.93
C ALA A 269 10.28 -12.48 23.14
N LEU A 270 11.09 -12.90 22.17
CA LEU A 270 11.93 -14.10 22.27
C LEU A 270 13.26 -13.86 23.02
N GLY A 271 13.54 -12.63 23.48
CA GLY A 271 14.82 -12.27 24.09
C GLY A 271 16.00 -12.28 23.10
N VAL A 272 15.72 -12.14 21.80
CA VAL A 272 16.71 -12.10 20.72
C VAL A 272 17.05 -10.66 20.40
N ALA A 273 18.34 -10.35 20.25
CA ALA A 273 18.78 -9.01 19.87
C ALA A 273 18.20 -8.61 18.50
N VAL A 274 17.57 -7.42 18.45
CA VAL A 274 17.04 -6.85 17.22
C VAL A 274 18.21 -6.38 16.34
N PRO A 275 18.38 -6.90 15.12
CA PRO A 275 19.46 -6.47 14.23
C PRO A 275 19.22 -5.04 13.73
N PRO A 276 20.29 -4.28 13.44
CA PRO A 276 20.14 -2.98 12.80
C PRO A 276 19.59 -3.13 11.37
N GLY A 277 18.87 -2.11 10.90
CA GLY A 277 18.38 -2.05 9.52
C GLY A 277 16.98 -2.60 9.29
N LEU A 278 16.28 -3.05 10.33
CA LEU A 278 14.82 -3.22 10.25
C LEU A 278 14.15 -1.85 10.25
N ASP A 279 13.07 -1.71 9.46
CA ASP A 279 12.30 -0.46 9.37
C ASP A 279 11.35 -0.26 10.56
N GLY A 280 10.85 -1.36 11.16
CA GLY A 280 9.90 -1.31 12.27
C GLY A 280 10.55 -1.12 13.63
N GLU A 281 9.72 -0.78 14.61
CA GLU A 281 10.11 -0.64 16.02
C GLU A 281 9.34 -1.62 16.91
N SER A 282 9.95 -2.10 18.01
CA SER A 282 9.29 -3.04 18.93
C SER A 282 8.15 -2.34 19.66
N PHE A 283 6.95 -2.95 19.67
CA PHE A 283 5.82 -2.52 20.51
C PHE A 283 5.65 -3.38 21.78
N VAL A 284 6.48 -4.41 21.98
CA VAL A 284 6.58 -5.22 23.20
C VAL A 284 7.77 -4.76 24.03
#